data_AF-C7N7J2-F1
#
_entry.id   AF-C7N7J2-F1
#
_cell.length_a   1.000
_cell.length_b   1.000
_cell.length_c   1.000
_cell.angle_alpha   90.00
_cell.angle_beta   90.00
_cell.angle_gamma   90.00
#
_symmetry.space_group_name_H-M   'P 1'
#
loop_
_entity.id
_entity.type
_entity.pdbx_description
1 polymer ?
#
loop_
_entity_poly.entity_id
_entity_poly.type
_entity_poly.pdbx_seq_one_letter_code
_entity_poly.pdbx_strand_id
1 'polypeptide(L)'
;MPRPRKDDPQSAATSRIEAAFWRLLEEVGYSEITVRRISQAAGINRNSFYYHYESMEDLARKAFLNNAASAHQTVHRAGGAMAPHTSLT
;
A
#
# COMPACT_ATOMS: atom_id res chain seq x y z
N MET A 1 3.23 -11.28 28.33
CA MET A 1 3.87 -10.90 27.05
C MET A 1 4.02 -9.38 27.02
N PRO A 2 5.23 -8.83 26.80
CA PRO A 2 5.41 -7.38 26.67
C PRO A 2 4.67 -6.91 25.41
N ARG A 3 3.77 -5.94 25.54
CA ARG A 3 3.03 -5.38 24.41
C ARG A 3 4.02 -4.59 23.55
N PRO A 4 4.34 -5.01 22.32
CA PRO A 4 5.22 -4.23 21.47
C PRO A 4 4.53 -2.88 21.24
N ARG A 5 5.13 -1.80 21.75
CA ARG A 5 4.74 -0.44 21.38
C ARG A 5 5.06 -0.29 19.90
N LYS A 6 4.01 -0.27 19.08
CA LYS A 6 4.11 -0.14 17.63
C LYS A 6 3.06 0.84 17.12
N ASP A 7 2.93 1.95 17.85
CA ASP A 7 2.27 3.18 17.41
C ASP A 7 3.23 4.05 16.62
N ASP A 8 4.15 3.43 15.88
CA ASP A 8 4.95 4.15 14.93
C ASP A 8 4.11 4.30 13.66
N PRO A 9 3.86 5.52 13.17
CA PRO A 9 3.18 5.71 11.89
C PRO A 9 3.88 4.92 10.77
N GLN A 10 5.17 4.58 10.92
CA GLN A 10 5.95 3.76 10.01
C GLN A 10 6.06 2.29 10.45
N SER A 11 4.98 1.73 11.00
CA SER A 11 4.88 0.30 11.26
C SER A 11 4.90 -0.51 9.96
N ALA A 12 5.41 -1.74 10.02
CA ALA A 12 5.36 -2.69 8.90
C ALA A 12 3.93 -2.94 8.37
N ALA A 13 2.90 -2.73 9.21
CA ALA A 13 1.52 -2.77 8.78
C ALA A 13 1.16 -1.58 7.88
N THR A 14 1.53 -0.36 8.27
CA THR A 14 1.33 0.86 7.47
C THR A 14 1.93 0.70 6.07
N SER A 15 3.19 0.27 5.96
CA SER A 15 3.85 0.11 4.66
C SER A 15 3.19 -0.93 3.76
N ARG A 16 2.66 -2.04 4.33
CA ARG A 16 1.90 -3.03 3.56
C ARG A 16 0.57 -2.47 3.06
N ILE A 17 -0.10 -1.70 3.89
CA ILE A 17 -1.36 -1.03 3.54
C ILE A 17 -1.14 -0.05 2.38
N GLU A 18 -0.11 0.79 2.45
CA GLU A 18 0.22 1.75 1.39
C GLU A 18 0.64 1.05 0.09
N ALA A 19 1.48 0.01 0.17
CA ALA A 19 1.87 -0.77 -1.00
C ALA A 19 0.66 -1.44 -1.67
N ALA A 20 -0.27 -1.98 -0.88
CA ALA A 20 -1.51 -2.55 -1.40
C ALA A 20 -2.41 -1.48 -2.05
N PHE A 21 -2.48 -0.28 -1.46
CA PHE A 21 -3.20 0.84 -2.03
C PHE A 21 -2.65 1.25 -3.41
N TRP A 22 -1.32 1.43 -3.53
CA TRP A 22 -0.70 1.78 -4.81
C TRP A 22 -0.93 0.73 -5.89
N ARG A 23 -0.78 -0.56 -5.56
CA ARG A 23 -1.08 -1.64 -6.53
C ARG A 23 -2.54 -1.63 -6.99
N LEU A 24 -3.49 -1.50 -6.07
CA LEU A 24 -4.90 -1.45 -6.43
C LEU A 24 -5.25 -0.19 -7.25
N LEU A 25 -4.55 0.91 -6.98
CA LEU A 25 -4.70 2.14 -7.75
C LEU A 25 -4.26 1.97 -9.21
N GLU A 26 -3.20 1.21 -9.46
CA GLU A 26 -2.72 0.86 -10.81
C GLU A 26 -3.64 -0.12 -11.53
N GLU A 27 -4.25 -1.08 -10.81
CA GLU A 27 -5.06 -2.15 -11.42
C GLU A 27 -6.51 -1.74 -11.74
N VAL A 28 -7.21 -1.06 -10.82
CA VAL A 28 -8.66 -0.79 -10.94
C VAL A 28 -9.02 0.69 -10.83
N GLY A 29 -8.07 1.54 -10.44
CA GLY A 29 -8.31 2.97 -10.20
C GLY A 29 -9.06 3.27 -8.90
N TYR A 30 -8.99 4.53 -8.44
CA TYR A 30 -9.40 4.94 -7.09
C TYR A 30 -10.85 4.59 -6.73
N SER A 31 -11.79 4.78 -7.67
CA SER A 31 -13.23 4.59 -7.46
C SER A 31 -13.62 3.15 -7.11
N GLU A 32 -12.80 2.17 -7.48
CA GLU A 32 -13.04 0.74 -7.22
C GLU A 32 -12.28 0.19 -6.00
N ILE A 33 -11.44 1.02 -5.38
CA ILE A 33 -10.68 0.63 -4.19
C ILE A 33 -11.60 0.71 -2.98
N THR A 34 -11.55 -0.32 -2.14
CA THR A 34 -12.29 -0.34 -0.87
C THR A 34 -11.36 -0.76 0.26
N VAL A 35 -11.69 -0.33 1.48
CA VAL A 35 -10.95 -0.72 2.69
C VAL A 35 -10.83 -2.24 2.80
N ARG A 36 -11.87 -2.97 2.38
CA ARG A 36 -11.88 -4.43 2.35
C ARG A 36 -10.84 -5.00 1.38
N ARG A 37 -10.80 -4.50 0.13
CA ARG A 37 -9.81 -4.92 -0.87
C ARG A 37 -8.38 -4.63 -0.40
N ILE A 38 -8.14 -3.43 0.13
CA ILE A 38 -6.83 -3.06 0.67
C ILE A 38 -6.44 -3.98 1.83
N SER A 39 -7.34 -4.22 2.78
CA SER A 39 -7.06 -5.08 3.93
C SER A 39 -6.72 -6.50 3.50
N GLN A 40 -7.44 -7.04 2.52
CA GLN A 40 -7.16 -8.35 1.93
C GLN A 40 -5.81 -8.40 1.21
N ALA A 41 -5.54 -7.41 0.35
CA ALA A 41 -4.28 -7.33 -0.40
C ALA A 41 -3.06 -7.13 0.53
N ALA A 42 -3.21 -6.37 1.61
CA ALA A 42 -2.17 -6.15 2.62
C ALA A 42 -2.04 -7.31 3.62
N GLY A 43 -2.94 -8.30 3.60
CA GLY A 43 -2.95 -9.43 4.52
C GLY A 43 -3.22 -9.03 5.98
N ILE A 44 -4.04 -8.01 6.19
CA ILE A 44 -4.40 -7.51 7.53
C ILE A 44 -5.91 -7.60 7.78
N ASN A 45 -6.29 -7.54 9.06
CA ASN A 45 -7.70 -7.37 9.42
C ASN A 45 -8.12 -5.90 9.26
N ARG A 46 -9.40 -5.68 8.97
CA ARG A 46 -10.05 -4.37 8.91
C ARG A 46 -9.88 -3.57 10.21
N ASN A 47 -9.84 -4.23 11.37
CA ASN A 47 -9.57 -3.53 12.64
C ASN A 47 -8.16 -2.93 12.68
N SER A 48 -7.18 -3.62 12.09
CA SER A 48 -5.81 -3.11 11.96
C SER A 48 -5.73 -1.95 10.98
N PHE A 49 -6.56 -1.94 9.93
CA PHE A 49 -6.67 -0.77 9.05
C PHE A 49 -7.10 0.47 9.83
N TYR A 50 -8.20 0.36 10.60
CA TYR A 50 -8.73 1.48 11.37
C TYR A 50 -7.85 1.95 12.53
N TYR A 51 -6.87 1.13 12.92
CA TYR A 51 -5.84 1.56 13.87
C TYR A 51 -4.88 2.59 13.28
N HIS A 52 -4.62 2.52 11.97
CA HIS A 52 -3.65 3.38 11.28
C HIS A 52 -4.32 4.52 10.50
N TYR A 53 -5.54 4.29 10.01
CA TYR A 53 -6.26 5.21 9.13
C TYR A 53 -7.72 5.35 9.52
N GLU A 54 -8.20 6.59 9.59
CA GLU A 54 -9.60 6.85 9.94
C GLU A 54 -10.54 6.55 8.77
N SER A 55 -10.05 6.63 7.53
CA SER A 55 -10.84 6.49 6.31
C SER A 55 -9.97 6.20 5.08
N MET A 56 -10.60 5.83 3.96
CA MET A 56 -9.92 5.70 2.67
C MET A 56 -9.22 7.01 2.26
N GLU A 57 -9.91 8.14 2.43
CA GLU A 57 -9.37 9.47 2.11
C GLU A 57 -8.13 9.82 2.97
N ASP A 58 -8.15 9.42 4.25
CA ASP A 58 -7.03 9.63 5.17
C ASP A 58 -5.81 8.82 4.75
N LEU A 59 -6.03 7.56 4.36
CA LEU A 59 -5.01 6.73 3.74
C LEU A 59 -4.46 7.37 2.47
N ALA A 60 -5.31 7.79 1.53
CA ALA A 60 -4.85 8.37 0.27
C ALA A 60 -3.99 9.63 0.51
N ARG A 61 -4.44 10.51 1.42
CA ARG A 61 -3.69 11.71 1.81
C ARG A 61 -2.33 11.36 2.42
N LYS A 62 -2.29 10.47 3.41
CA LYS A 62 -1.04 10.07 4.09
C LYS A 62 -0.10 9.35 3.13
N ALA A 63 -0.59 8.43 2.31
CA ALA A 63 0.20 7.72 1.31
C ALA A 63 0.82 8.70 0.29
N PHE A 64 0.06 9.72 -0.14
CA PHE A 64 0.57 10.75 -1.04
C PHE A 64 1.67 11.61 -0.38
N LEU A 65 1.46 12.05 0.87
CA LEU A 65 2.45 12.81 1.64
C LEU A 65 3.73 12.00 1.87
N ASN A 66 3.61 10.72 2.23
CA ASN A 66 4.73 9.81 2.46
C ASN A 66 5.51 9.53 1.18
N ASN A 67 4.81 9.41 0.05
CA ASN A 67 5.44 9.25 -1.26
C ASN A 67 6.18 10.54 -1.70
N ALA A 68 5.58 11.72 -1.49
CA ALA A 68 6.22 13.00 -1.79
C ALA A 68 7.50 13.22 -0.96
N ALA A 69 7.51 12.79 0.30
CA ALA A 69 8.71 12.82 1.15
C ALA A 69 9.78 11.80 0.70
N SER A 70 9.36 10.67 0.12
CA SER A 70 10.24 9.58 -0.34
C SER A 70 10.72 9.74 -1.79
N ALA A 71 10.09 10.60 -2.59
CA ALA A 71 10.45 10.87 -3.99
C ALA A 71 11.88 11.41 -4.16
N HIS A 72 12.52 11.86 -3.09
CA HIS A 72 13.95 12.18 -3.08
C HIS A 72 14.88 10.95 -3.14
N GLN A 73 14.39 9.71 -2.99
CA GLN A 73 15.24 8.51 -2.82
C GLN A 73 14.73 7.20 -3.50
N THR A 74 13.86 7.20 -4.52
CA THR A 74 13.41 5.93 -5.13
C THR A 74 13.05 6.02 -6.63
N VAL A 75 14.05 6.24 -7.50
CA VAL A 75 13.94 5.91 -8.95
C VAL A 75 14.58 4.55 -9.26
N HIS A 76 15.13 3.83 -8.28
CA HIS A 76 16.06 2.73 -8.54
C HIS A 76 15.55 1.28 -8.44
N ARG A 77 14.24 0.96 -8.34
CA ARG A 77 13.87 -0.46 -8.11
C ARG A 77 12.60 -1.07 -8.70
N ALA A 78 12.02 -0.52 -9.76
CA ALA A 78 10.93 -1.20 -10.47
C ALA A 78 11.07 -1.17 -12.00
N GLY A 79 12.30 -1.34 -12.49
CA GLY A 79 12.53 -1.88 -13.84
C GLY A 79 12.73 -3.39 -13.71
N GLY A 80 11.67 -4.19 -13.82
CA GLY A 80 11.80 -5.64 -13.71
C GLY A 80 10.49 -6.38 -13.94
N ALA A 81 10.38 -6.96 -15.13
CA ALA A 81 9.39 -7.95 -15.56
C ALA A 81 8.03 -7.42 -16.05
N MET A 82 8.05 -6.72 -17.19
CA MET A 82 6.97 -6.85 -18.17
C MET A 82 7.38 -7.95 -19.16
N ALA A 83 6.61 -9.04 -19.21
CA ALA A 83 6.83 -10.17 -20.12
C ALA A 83 6.75 -9.73 -21.59
N PRO A 84 7.34 -10.52 -22.51
CA PRO A 84 6.62 -10.84 -23.72
C PRO A 84 6.32 -12.34 -23.77
N HIS A 85 5.03 -12.66 -23.71
CA HIS A 85 4.52 -13.85 -24.36
C HIS A 85 4.75 -13.67 -25.87
N THR A 86 5.60 -14.47 -26.48
CA THR A 86 5.54 -14.70 -27.92
C THR A 86 5.94 -16.14 -28.16
N SER A 87 4.94 -16.99 -28.34
CA SER A 87 5.08 -18.26 -29.03
C SER A 87 5.77 -18.04 -30.37
N LEU A 88 6.72 -18.90 -30.75
CA LEU A 88 6.77 -19.44 -32.12
C LEU A 88 7.76 -20.62 -32.21
N THR A 89 7.22 -21.71 -32.76
CA THR A 89 7.85 -22.84 -33.47
C THR A 89 8.72 -23.82 -32.68
#